data_AF-A0A6G9APW2-F1
#
_entry.id   AF-A0A6G9APW2-F1
#
_cell.length_a   1.000
_cell.length_b   1.000
_cell.length_c   1.000
_cell.angle_alpha   90.00
_cell.angle_beta   90.00
_cell.angle_gamma   90.00
#
_symmetry.space_group_name_H-M   'P 1'
#
loop_
_entity.id
_entity.type
_entity.pdbx_description
1 polymer ?
#
loop_
_entity_poly.entity_id
_entity_poly.type
_entity_poly.pdbx_seq_one_letter_code
_entity_poly.pdbx_strand_id
1 'polypeptide(L)'
;MDEFDRRAFAALFRAVVEMCFGQPLRNLLSESESRHLSNEIEERTGLVVGWRSIKNYAAFLVNPTPDKQENPSVATLDTLARYIFRAPVTTEAERKKNEEHFPYWFRYREQLNQPNRTEQIDPIPNRNRLSGWLVIPLILGVIGLLWFVHEPEPEQVIDDFRKTDESTLAQKGWFIHSRNATYWNRRGEKPGYLTLFTLKGDNWHKTGEAPQIQNLLLRKIQDDCFRTEVHFKDFVPNANWQQAGLVLLEDTSFAGKSIRISLSYNDFFGGYIKPGEILIQAVASYGKGYTNLEEIAHQPLFTLGNSSDRRLAVNNLKNFAFRMEKQGRKFRFLYSASPVDDFSFKEVTTYEFGITPKYVGIFALKGFVDSTIVMPVSVRFFRLDVERCK
;
A
#
# COMPACT_ATOMS: atom_id res chain seq x y z
N MET A 1 10.42 -6.04 5.43
CA MET A 1 10.29 -6.75 4.14
C MET A 1 9.28 -7.84 4.35
N ASP A 2 8.18 -7.81 3.62
CA ASP A 2 7.19 -8.88 3.65
C ASP A 2 7.77 -10.21 3.11
N GLU A 3 7.00 -11.29 3.19
CA GLU A 3 7.44 -12.59 2.69
C GLU A 3 7.59 -12.62 1.15
N PHE A 4 6.84 -11.79 0.44
CA PHE A 4 6.89 -11.73 -1.01
C PHE A 4 8.16 -11.01 -1.50
N ASP A 5 8.44 -9.82 -1.02
CA ASP A 5 9.65 -9.05 -1.29
C ASP A 5 10.88 -9.81 -0.84
N ARG A 6 10.81 -10.60 0.25
CA ARG A 6 11.89 -11.50 0.63
C ARG A 6 12.13 -12.59 -0.42
N ARG A 7 11.06 -13.19 -0.95
CA ARG A 7 11.16 -14.17 -2.06
C ARG A 7 11.65 -13.50 -3.34
N ALA A 8 11.18 -12.30 -3.65
CA ALA A 8 11.56 -11.54 -4.84
C ALA A 8 13.03 -11.11 -4.79
N PHE A 9 13.48 -10.62 -3.63
CA PHE A 9 14.90 -10.36 -3.38
C PHE A 9 15.73 -11.64 -3.50
N ALA A 10 15.29 -12.75 -2.91
CA ALA A 10 16.00 -14.02 -3.00
C ALA A 10 16.14 -14.51 -4.46
N ALA A 11 15.06 -14.42 -5.24
CA ALA A 11 15.04 -14.75 -6.66
C ALA A 11 15.98 -13.82 -7.45
N LEU A 12 15.89 -12.50 -7.22
CA LEU A 12 16.73 -11.50 -7.85
C LEU A 12 18.21 -11.75 -7.59
N PHE A 13 18.58 -11.91 -6.33
CA PHE A 13 19.98 -12.09 -5.95
C PHE A 13 20.55 -13.42 -6.47
N ARG A 14 19.76 -14.50 -6.46
CA ARG A 14 20.17 -15.76 -7.10
C ARG A 14 20.40 -15.61 -8.59
N ALA A 15 19.51 -14.92 -9.30
CA ALA A 15 19.68 -14.62 -10.72
C ALA A 15 20.94 -13.77 -10.97
N VAL A 16 21.27 -12.84 -10.07
CA VAL A 16 22.47 -11.99 -10.20
C VAL A 16 23.74 -12.82 -10.08
N VAL A 17 23.79 -13.72 -9.08
CA VAL A 17 24.90 -14.66 -8.90
C VAL A 17 25.02 -15.59 -10.11
N GLU A 18 23.90 -16.14 -10.58
CA GLU A 18 23.88 -17.03 -11.75
C GLU A 18 24.33 -16.33 -13.03
N MET A 19 23.90 -15.08 -13.25
CA MET A 19 24.34 -14.28 -14.40
C MET A 19 25.84 -13.97 -14.35
N CYS A 20 26.40 -13.70 -13.17
CA CYS A 20 27.81 -13.35 -13.01
C CYS A 20 28.74 -14.57 -13.12
N PHE A 21 28.40 -15.68 -12.46
CA PHE A 21 29.28 -16.84 -12.34
C PHE A 21 28.90 -18.01 -13.26
N GLY A 22 27.75 -17.93 -13.95
CA GLY A 22 27.23 -19.02 -14.78
C GLY A 22 26.73 -20.22 -13.97
N GLN A 23 26.59 -20.09 -12.65
CA GLN A 23 26.18 -21.16 -11.75
C GLN A 23 25.26 -20.64 -10.63
N PRO A 24 24.28 -21.45 -10.18
CA PRO A 24 23.36 -21.03 -9.13
C PRO A 24 24.07 -20.87 -7.78
N LEU A 25 23.57 -19.95 -6.95
CA LEU A 25 24.05 -19.75 -5.58
C LEU A 25 23.76 -21.00 -4.71
N ARG A 26 24.77 -21.87 -4.55
CA ARG A 26 24.70 -23.06 -3.69
C ARG A 26 25.49 -22.91 -2.38
N ASN A 27 26.60 -22.19 -2.44
CA ASN A 27 27.52 -21.98 -1.32
C ASN A 27 27.61 -20.50 -0.96
N LEU A 28 28.15 -20.21 0.22
CA LEU A 28 28.52 -18.86 0.60
C LEU A 28 29.52 -18.30 -0.42
N LEU A 29 29.34 -17.04 -0.81
CA LEU A 29 30.35 -16.33 -1.59
C LEU A 29 31.55 -16.01 -0.71
N SER A 30 32.74 -16.36 -1.19
CA SER A 30 34.00 -15.90 -0.64
C SER A 30 34.14 -14.38 -0.75
N GLU A 31 35.13 -13.80 -0.08
CA GLU A 31 35.42 -12.37 -0.22
C GLU A 31 35.81 -12.00 -1.65
N SER A 32 36.64 -12.82 -2.31
CA SER A 32 37.04 -12.60 -3.70
C SER A 32 35.86 -12.66 -4.66
N GLU A 33 34.97 -13.63 -4.51
CA GLU A 33 33.74 -13.72 -5.33
C GLU A 33 32.81 -12.52 -5.06
N SER A 34 32.65 -12.12 -3.81
CA SER A 34 31.80 -10.97 -3.47
C SER A 34 32.34 -9.66 -4.05
N ARG A 35 33.67 -9.48 -4.06
CA ARG A 35 34.34 -8.33 -4.70
C ARG A 35 34.23 -8.39 -6.22
N HIS A 36 34.42 -9.57 -6.82
CA HIS A 36 34.25 -9.74 -8.25
C HIS A 36 32.82 -9.40 -8.69
N LEU A 37 31.80 -9.93 -8.00
CA LEU A 37 30.41 -9.62 -8.29
C LEU A 37 30.09 -8.13 -8.07
N SER A 38 30.63 -7.50 -7.02
CA SER A 38 30.51 -6.05 -6.79
C SER A 38 31.04 -5.25 -7.98
N ASN A 39 32.23 -5.61 -8.49
CA ASN A 39 32.85 -4.93 -9.61
C ASN A 39 32.09 -5.18 -10.91
N GLU A 40 31.65 -6.41 -11.19
CA GLU A 40 30.82 -6.71 -12.37
C GLU A 40 29.51 -5.92 -12.38
N ILE A 41 28.85 -5.76 -11.23
CA ILE A 41 27.65 -4.92 -11.12
C ILE A 41 27.98 -3.47 -11.43
N GLU A 42 29.06 -2.94 -10.85
CA GLU A 42 29.50 -1.56 -11.08
C GLU A 42 29.88 -1.31 -12.55
N GLU A 43 30.66 -2.19 -13.16
CA GLU A 43 31.08 -2.08 -14.56
C GLU A 43 29.90 -2.12 -15.53
N ARG A 44 28.90 -2.97 -15.26
CA ARG A 44 27.75 -3.12 -16.17
C ARG A 44 26.63 -2.13 -15.95
N THR A 45 26.48 -1.58 -14.75
CA THR A 45 25.36 -0.68 -14.43
C THR A 45 25.80 0.75 -14.20
N GLY A 46 27.08 1.00 -13.89
CA GLY A 46 27.60 2.29 -13.44
C GLY A 46 27.27 2.61 -11.97
N LEU A 47 26.67 1.66 -11.24
CA LEU A 47 26.18 1.85 -9.86
C LEU A 47 26.80 0.83 -8.91
N VAL A 48 27.11 1.28 -7.69
CA VAL A 48 27.85 0.48 -6.71
C VAL A 48 26.93 -0.26 -5.76
N VAL A 49 27.15 -1.56 -5.60
CA VAL A 49 26.62 -2.35 -4.47
C VAL A 49 27.80 -2.91 -3.69
N GLY A 50 28.00 -2.46 -2.45
CA GLY A 50 29.18 -2.84 -1.68
C GLY A 50 29.35 -4.35 -1.50
N TRP A 51 30.55 -4.86 -1.77
CA TRP A 51 30.89 -6.30 -1.67
C TRP A 51 30.56 -6.94 -0.31
N ARG A 52 30.62 -6.17 0.79
CA ARG A 52 30.23 -6.67 2.13
C ARG A 52 28.74 -6.97 2.21
N SER A 53 27.91 -6.11 1.60
CA SER A 53 26.46 -6.33 1.49
C SER A 53 26.18 -7.56 0.64
N ILE A 54 26.85 -7.71 -0.51
CA ILE A 54 26.74 -8.91 -1.37
C ILE A 54 27.07 -10.19 -0.60
N LYS A 55 28.18 -10.19 0.17
CA LYS A 55 28.57 -11.33 1.01
C LYS A 55 27.50 -11.65 2.06
N ASN A 56 26.95 -10.63 2.72
CA ASN A 56 25.90 -10.79 3.72
C ASN A 56 24.59 -11.32 3.10
N TYR A 57 24.21 -10.83 1.92
CA TYR A 57 23.05 -11.30 1.17
C TYR A 57 23.18 -12.77 0.78
N ALA A 58 24.35 -13.18 0.26
CA ALA A 58 24.62 -14.58 -0.03
C ALA A 58 24.52 -15.44 1.25
N ALA A 59 25.10 -14.98 2.35
CA ALA A 59 25.03 -15.69 3.63
C ALA A 59 23.60 -15.85 4.16
N PHE A 60 22.81 -14.79 4.06
CA PHE A 60 21.40 -14.80 4.46
C PHE A 60 20.56 -15.79 3.63
N LEU A 61 20.85 -15.93 2.33
CA LEU A 61 20.08 -16.81 1.44
C LEU A 61 20.50 -18.28 1.51
N VAL A 62 21.77 -18.57 1.81
CA VAL A 62 22.30 -19.94 1.90
C VAL A 62 22.08 -20.52 3.31
N ASN A 63 22.30 -19.71 4.35
CA ASN A 63 22.17 -20.12 5.76
C ASN A 63 21.19 -19.20 6.50
N PRO A 64 19.87 -19.33 6.26
CA PRO A 64 18.89 -18.49 6.92
C PRO A 64 18.87 -18.79 8.42
N THR A 65 19.23 -17.79 9.24
CA THR A 65 19.06 -17.85 10.69
C THR A 65 17.84 -17.02 11.08
N PRO A 66 16.99 -17.48 12.02
CA PRO A 66 15.78 -16.76 12.42
C PRO A 66 16.05 -15.32 12.87
N ASP A 67 17.21 -15.09 13.49
CA ASP A 67 17.58 -13.83 14.13
C ASP A 67 18.24 -12.83 13.17
N LYS A 68 18.68 -13.27 11.98
CA LYS A 68 19.37 -12.41 11.02
C LYS A 68 18.47 -12.14 9.82
N GLN A 69 17.93 -10.93 9.75
CA GLN A 69 17.17 -10.45 8.59
C GLN A 69 17.99 -9.44 7.81
N GLU A 70 18.10 -9.64 6.50
CA GLU A 70 18.62 -8.64 5.57
C GLU A 70 17.46 -7.86 4.96
N ASN A 71 17.59 -6.53 4.91
CA ASN A 71 16.60 -5.64 4.30
C ASN A 71 17.32 -4.66 3.36
N PRO A 72 17.70 -5.10 2.14
CA PRO A 72 18.34 -4.23 1.15
C PRO A 72 17.47 -3.01 0.85
N SER A 73 18.12 -1.85 0.65
CA SER A 73 17.41 -0.64 0.22
C SER A 73 16.80 -0.82 -1.17
N VAL A 74 15.72 -0.09 -1.48
CA VAL A 74 15.11 -0.11 -2.82
C VAL A 74 16.10 0.30 -3.91
N ALA A 75 17.01 1.24 -3.61
CA ALA A 75 18.10 1.61 -4.52
C ALA A 75 19.04 0.44 -4.83
N THR A 76 19.36 -0.38 -3.82
CA THR A 76 20.16 -1.60 -4.00
C THR A 76 19.42 -2.62 -4.85
N LEU A 77 18.13 -2.83 -4.59
CA LEU A 77 17.28 -3.75 -5.35
C LEU A 77 17.17 -3.31 -6.82
N ASP A 78 17.03 -2.01 -7.08
CA ASP A 78 17.02 -1.45 -8.44
C ASP A 78 18.34 -1.69 -9.17
N THR A 79 19.48 -1.46 -8.51
CA THR A 79 20.80 -1.72 -9.09
C THR A 79 20.99 -3.20 -9.43
N LEU A 80 20.56 -4.11 -8.55
CA LEU A 80 20.60 -5.55 -8.82
C LEU A 80 19.68 -5.93 -10.00
N ALA A 81 18.48 -5.34 -10.09
CA ALA A 81 17.57 -5.57 -11.20
C ALA A 81 18.09 -5.01 -12.53
N ARG A 82 18.77 -3.86 -12.52
CA ARG A 82 19.47 -3.30 -13.71
C ARG A 82 20.50 -4.27 -14.27
N TYR A 83 21.28 -4.89 -13.40
CA TYR A 83 22.27 -5.88 -13.80
C TYR A 83 21.61 -7.04 -14.54
N ILE A 84 20.50 -7.59 -14.02
CA ILE A 84 19.73 -8.65 -14.68
C ILE A 84 19.13 -8.21 -16.01
N PHE A 85 18.53 -7.04 -16.06
CA PHE A 85 17.90 -6.54 -17.29
C PHE A 85 18.91 -6.00 -18.32
N ARG A 86 20.22 -6.02 -18.01
CA ARG A 86 21.27 -5.41 -18.83
C ARG A 86 20.90 -3.97 -19.20
N ALA A 87 20.43 -3.22 -18.21
CA ALA A 87 20.06 -1.82 -18.38
C ALA A 87 21.27 -1.00 -18.87
N PRO A 88 21.05 0.11 -19.59
CA PRO A 88 22.13 1.02 -19.95
C PRO A 88 22.92 1.48 -18.72
N VAL A 89 24.23 1.61 -18.88
CA VAL A 89 25.14 2.17 -17.86
C VAL A 89 24.65 3.57 -17.49
N THR A 90 24.55 3.85 -16.21
CA THR A 90 24.10 5.14 -15.67
C THR A 90 24.89 5.45 -14.41
N THR A 91 25.19 6.72 -14.16
CA THR A 91 25.69 7.15 -12.86
C THR A 91 24.55 7.38 -11.87
N GLU A 92 24.86 7.46 -10.57
CA GLU A 92 23.86 7.89 -9.58
C GLU A 92 23.20 9.19 -10.02
N ALA A 93 23.98 10.22 -10.36
CA ALA A 93 23.50 11.54 -10.79
C ALA A 93 22.60 11.51 -12.04
N GLU A 94 22.95 10.71 -13.04
CA GLU A 94 22.15 10.57 -14.27
C GLU A 94 20.87 9.79 -14.04
N ARG A 95 20.94 8.68 -13.29
CA ARG A 95 19.75 7.97 -12.81
C ARG A 95 18.84 8.95 -12.09
N LYS A 96 19.43 9.87 -11.29
CA LYS A 96 18.64 10.86 -10.58
C LYS A 96 17.85 11.77 -11.52
N LYS A 97 18.54 12.23 -12.56
CA LYS A 97 18.00 13.24 -13.47
C LYS A 97 17.00 12.66 -14.47
N ASN A 98 17.28 11.49 -15.02
CA ASN A 98 16.68 11.02 -16.27
C ASN A 98 15.68 9.87 -16.09
N GLU A 99 15.62 9.25 -14.91
CA GLU A 99 14.85 8.02 -14.71
C GLU A 99 13.73 8.20 -13.67
N GLU A 100 12.70 7.35 -13.79
CA GLU A 100 11.66 7.18 -12.77
C GLU A 100 12.25 6.62 -11.47
N HIS A 101 11.50 6.64 -10.37
CA HIS A 101 12.00 6.20 -9.06
C HIS A 101 12.08 4.66 -9.01
N PHE A 102 13.30 4.12 -9.23
CA PHE A 102 13.64 2.69 -9.14
C PHE A 102 12.83 1.74 -10.06
N PRO A 103 12.74 2.03 -11.38
CA PRO A 103 11.83 1.35 -12.29
C PRO A 103 12.19 -0.13 -12.52
N TYR A 104 13.47 -0.50 -12.42
CA TYR A 104 13.90 -1.87 -12.72
C TYR A 104 13.55 -2.82 -11.58
N TRP A 105 13.61 -2.36 -10.33
CA TRP A 105 13.15 -3.16 -9.20
C TRP A 105 11.66 -3.47 -9.33
N PHE A 106 10.81 -2.46 -9.54
CA PHE A 106 9.37 -2.66 -9.63
C PHE A 106 8.99 -3.52 -10.83
N ARG A 107 9.66 -3.36 -11.97
CA ARG A 107 9.49 -4.23 -13.13
C ARG A 107 9.87 -5.68 -12.84
N TYR A 108 11.00 -5.92 -12.16
CA TYR A 108 11.42 -7.27 -11.79
C TYR A 108 10.41 -7.92 -10.84
N ARG A 109 9.95 -7.16 -9.85
CA ARG A 109 8.95 -7.58 -8.85
C ARG A 109 7.63 -7.96 -9.50
N GLU A 110 7.16 -7.18 -10.50
CA GLU A 110 5.94 -7.46 -11.24
C GLU A 110 6.03 -8.77 -12.05
N GLN A 111 7.18 -9.06 -12.67
CA GLN A 111 7.39 -10.30 -13.43
C GLN A 111 7.27 -11.56 -12.56
N LEU A 112 7.69 -11.50 -11.30
CA LEU A 112 7.53 -12.61 -10.35
C LEU A 112 6.09 -12.78 -9.86
N ASN A 113 5.27 -11.74 -9.99
CA ASN A 113 3.87 -11.76 -9.58
C ASN A 113 2.93 -12.24 -10.70
N GLN A 114 3.46 -12.48 -11.91
CA GLN A 114 2.70 -13.18 -12.94
C GLN A 114 2.51 -14.63 -12.49
N PRO A 115 1.27 -15.09 -12.27
CA PRO A 115 1.06 -16.49 -11.96
C PRO A 115 1.61 -17.29 -13.14
N ASN A 116 2.68 -18.06 -12.89
CA ASN A 116 3.03 -19.16 -13.78
C ASN A 116 1.72 -19.91 -14.04
N ARG A 117 1.37 -20.02 -15.32
CA ARG A 117 0.15 -20.64 -15.82
C ARG A 117 0.23 -22.11 -15.45
N THR A 118 -0.11 -22.44 -14.21
CA THR A 118 -0.06 -23.80 -13.70
C THR A 118 -1.10 -24.59 -14.45
N GLU A 119 -0.61 -25.63 -15.11
CA GLU A 119 -1.38 -26.73 -15.68
C GLU A 119 -2.51 -27.12 -14.71
N GLN A 120 -3.72 -27.14 -15.25
CA GLN A 120 -4.90 -27.70 -14.59
C GLN A 120 -4.60 -29.16 -14.26
N ILE A 121 -4.36 -29.44 -12.98
CA ILE A 121 -4.42 -30.81 -12.46
C ILE A 121 -5.90 -31.13 -12.28
N ASP A 122 -6.45 -31.91 -13.21
CA ASP A 122 -7.79 -32.45 -13.12
C ASP A 122 -7.93 -33.32 -11.85
N PRO A 123 -8.97 -33.10 -11.02
CA PRO A 123 -9.24 -33.99 -9.90
C PRO A 123 -9.86 -35.30 -10.39
N ILE A 124 -9.21 -36.41 -10.06
CA ILE A 124 -9.70 -37.78 -10.29
C ILE A 124 -10.96 -38.03 -9.44
N PRO A 125 -12.10 -38.44 -10.03
CA PRO A 125 -13.29 -38.77 -9.26
C PRO A 125 -13.19 -40.21 -8.74
N ASN A 126 -13.16 -40.39 -7.43
CA ASN A 126 -13.23 -41.72 -6.81
C ASN A 126 -14.67 -42.03 -6.33
N ARG A 127 -15.10 -43.26 -6.60
CA ARG A 127 -16.49 -43.73 -6.60
C ARG A 127 -16.73 -44.74 -5.46
N ASN A 128 -17.89 -44.63 -4.80
CA ASN A 128 -18.57 -45.63 -3.93
C ASN A 128 -17.94 -45.90 -2.54
N ARG A 129 -18.65 -46.27 -1.45
CA ARG A 129 -19.99 -46.85 -1.25
C ARG A 129 -20.42 -46.68 0.23
N LEU A 130 -21.66 -46.24 0.46
CA LEU A 130 -22.66 -46.62 1.48
C LEU A 130 -22.26 -47.34 2.79
N SER A 131 -22.64 -46.78 3.95
CA SER A 131 -23.88 -47.09 4.70
C SER A 131 -23.71 -47.08 6.22
N GLY A 132 -24.73 -46.52 6.90
CA GLY A 132 -25.08 -46.85 8.28
C GLY A 132 -24.81 -45.73 9.30
N TRP A 133 -25.86 -44.98 9.66
CA TRP A 133 -26.29 -44.60 11.02
C TRP A 133 -27.19 -43.35 10.95
N LEU A 134 -28.47 -43.57 10.66
CA LEU A 134 -29.53 -42.56 10.50
C LEU A 134 -30.27 -42.32 11.81
N VAL A 135 -29.67 -41.59 12.76
CA VAL A 135 -30.43 -40.84 13.80
C VAL A 135 -29.68 -39.57 14.24
N ILE A 136 -28.35 -39.61 14.35
CA ILE A 136 -27.49 -38.46 14.68
C ILE A 136 -27.46 -37.33 13.61
N PRO A 137 -27.48 -37.60 12.29
CA PRO A 137 -27.39 -36.54 11.28
C PRO A 137 -28.67 -35.70 11.14
N LEU A 138 -29.81 -36.12 11.70
CA LEU A 138 -31.03 -35.30 11.68
C LEU A 138 -30.93 -34.16 12.69
N ILE A 139 -30.40 -34.41 13.88
CA ILE A 139 -30.21 -33.38 14.91
C ILE A 139 -29.04 -32.45 14.56
N LEU A 140 -27.90 -33.01 14.09
CA LEU A 140 -26.80 -32.20 13.55
C LEU A 140 -27.20 -31.49 12.25
N GLY A 141 -28.09 -32.07 11.46
CA GLY A 141 -28.66 -31.46 10.26
C GLY A 141 -29.55 -30.28 10.59
N VAL A 142 -30.41 -30.37 11.61
CA VAL A 142 -31.26 -29.25 12.07
C VAL A 142 -30.43 -28.17 12.76
N ILE A 143 -29.46 -28.54 13.61
CA ILE A 143 -28.54 -27.56 14.23
C ILE A 143 -27.67 -26.90 13.16
N GLY A 144 -27.16 -27.66 12.20
CA GLY A 144 -26.42 -27.17 11.05
C GLY A 144 -27.27 -26.25 10.17
N LEU A 145 -28.52 -26.61 9.89
CA LEU A 145 -29.46 -25.77 9.13
C LEU A 145 -29.77 -24.46 9.89
N LEU A 146 -29.98 -24.53 11.20
CA LEU A 146 -30.25 -23.35 12.03
C LEU A 146 -29.02 -22.44 12.12
N TRP A 147 -27.80 -22.99 12.17
CA TRP A 147 -26.55 -22.21 12.11
C TRP A 147 -26.30 -21.61 10.72
N PHE A 148 -26.61 -22.33 9.65
CA PHE A 148 -26.43 -21.84 8.27
C PHE A 148 -27.46 -20.76 7.90
N VAL A 149 -28.66 -20.80 8.48
CA VAL A 149 -29.74 -19.83 8.22
C VAL A 149 -29.59 -18.56 9.06
N HIS A 150 -28.75 -18.56 10.10
CA HIS A 150 -28.51 -17.39 10.98
C HIS A 150 -27.19 -16.66 10.72
N GLU A 151 -26.52 -16.91 9.59
CA GLU A 151 -25.37 -16.07 9.24
C GLU A 151 -25.87 -14.63 9.03
N PRO A 152 -25.37 -13.66 9.81
CA PRO A 152 -25.79 -12.27 9.70
C PRO A 152 -25.55 -11.79 8.28
N GLU A 153 -26.51 -11.02 7.75
CA GLU A 153 -26.34 -10.39 6.45
C GLU A 153 -25.06 -9.54 6.47
N PRO A 154 -24.24 -9.60 5.39
CA PRO A 154 -23.01 -8.84 5.32
C PRO A 154 -23.30 -7.35 5.53
N GLU A 155 -22.55 -6.72 6.44
CA GLU A 155 -22.70 -5.30 6.74
C GLU A 155 -22.47 -4.47 5.46
N GLN A 156 -23.47 -3.68 5.08
CA GLN A 156 -23.36 -2.67 4.04
C GLN A 156 -23.55 -1.28 4.64
N VAL A 157 -22.56 -0.42 4.43
CA VAL A 157 -22.56 0.97 4.93
C VAL A 157 -22.38 1.88 3.75
N ILE A 158 -23.31 2.85 3.63
CA ILE A 158 -23.26 3.91 2.63
C ILE A 158 -23.46 5.23 3.36
N ASP A 159 -22.53 6.15 3.17
CA ASP A 159 -22.62 7.51 3.70
C ASP A 159 -22.38 8.53 2.59
N ASP A 160 -23.37 9.37 2.33
CA ASP A 160 -23.31 10.46 1.37
C ASP A 160 -23.06 11.83 2.04
N PHE A 161 -22.80 11.82 3.35
CA PHE A 161 -22.46 12.99 4.15
C PHE A 161 -23.39 14.21 3.96
N ARG A 162 -24.67 13.99 3.65
CA ARG A 162 -25.68 15.07 3.59
C ARG A 162 -25.85 15.78 4.93
N LYS A 163 -25.61 15.06 6.03
CA LYS A 163 -25.62 15.55 7.41
C LYS A 163 -24.33 15.11 8.09
N THR A 164 -23.60 16.07 8.64
CA THR A 164 -22.28 15.86 9.23
C THR A 164 -22.22 16.28 10.70
N ASP A 165 -23.36 16.51 11.34
CA ASP A 165 -23.42 16.72 12.77
C ASP A 165 -22.94 15.48 13.54
N GLU A 166 -22.45 15.67 14.77
CA GLU A 166 -21.80 14.60 15.53
C GLU A 166 -22.76 13.48 15.90
N SER A 167 -24.01 13.79 16.21
CA SER A 167 -25.03 12.79 16.48
C SER A 167 -25.30 11.90 15.27
N THR A 168 -25.45 12.49 14.08
CA THR A 168 -25.68 11.72 12.85
C THR A 168 -24.47 10.84 12.53
N LEU A 169 -23.25 11.37 12.62
CA LEU A 169 -22.03 10.60 12.39
C LEU A 169 -21.92 9.43 13.38
N ALA A 170 -22.15 9.67 14.67
CA ALA A 170 -22.10 8.63 15.71
C ALA A 170 -23.19 7.56 15.55
N GLN A 171 -24.42 7.96 15.19
CA GLN A 171 -25.50 7.02 14.87
C GLN A 171 -25.14 6.14 13.67
N LYS A 172 -24.48 6.73 12.67
CA LYS A 172 -23.88 5.99 11.56
C LYS A 172 -22.56 5.34 11.94
N GLY A 173 -22.21 5.16 13.21
CA GLY A 173 -21.03 4.42 13.70
C GLY A 173 -19.66 5.04 13.44
N TRP A 174 -19.62 6.31 13.04
CA TRP A 174 -18.37 7.06 12.92
C TRP A 174 -17.97 7.69 14.25
N PHE A 175 -16.67 7.77 14.51
CA PHE A 175 -16.13 8.51 15.63
C PHE A 175 -14.82 9.20 15.25
N ILE A 176 -14.51 10.29 15.93
CA ILE A 176 -13.32 11.10 15.65
C ILE A 176 -12.16 10.68 16.57
N HIS A 177 -10.99 10.47 15.99
CA HIS A 177 -9.75 10.27 16.72
C HIS A 177 -8.89 11.54 16.66
N SER A 178 -8.20 11.86 17.76
CA SER A 178 -7.27 13.01 17.85
C SER A 178 -7.91 14.33 17.42
N ARG A 179 -8.98 14.72 18.12
CA ARG A 179 -9.84 15.85 17.76
C ARG A 179 -9.11 17.19 17.86
N ASN A 180 -9.14 17.95 16.76
CA ASN A 180 -8.79 19.36 16.69
C ASN A 180 -10.08 20.17 16.47
N ALA A 181 -10.60 20.76 17.54
CA ALA A 181 -11.92 21.40 17.55
C ALA A 181 -12.05 22.55 16.54
N THR A 182 -10.99 23.35 16.35
CA THR A 182 -10.95 24.49 15.42
C THR A 182 -11.35 24.07 14.01
N TYR A 183 -10.84 22.93 13.54
CA TYR A 183 -11.13 22.42 12.21
C TYR A 183 -12.32 21.46 12.18
N TRP A 184 -12.52 20.68 13.24
CA TRP A 184 -13.63 19.73 13.30
C TRP A 184 -14.99 20.42 13.33
N ASN A 185 -15.10 21.60 13.94
CA ASN A 185 -16.33 22.39 13.93
C ASN A 185 -16.70 22.93 12.53
N ARG A 186 -15.77 22.87 11.56
CA ARG A 186 -15.96 23.27 10.16
C ARG A 186 -16.28 22.08 9.24
N ARG A 187 -16.51 20.89 9.79
CA ARG A 187 -16.78 19.67 9.01
C ARG A 187 -18.00 19.75 8.08
N GLY A 188 -18.91 20.69 8.33
CA GLY A 188 -20.10 20.95 7.49
C GLY A 188 -20.04 22.28 6.73
N GLU A 189 -18.85 22.86 6.52
CA GLU A 189 -18.69 24.14 5.80
C GLU A 189 -19.19 24.07 4.34
N LYS A 190 -19.09 22.90 3.70
CA LYS A 190 -19.65 22.62 2.37
C LYS A 190 -20.90 21.73 2.50
N PRO A 191 -22.12 22.24 2.27
CA PRO A 191 -23.34 21.44 2.36
C PRO A 191 -23.31 20.22 1.43
N GLY A 192 -23.71 19.06 1.93
CA GLY A 192 -23.69 17.81 1.17
C GLY A 192 -22.33 17.10 1.13
N TYR A 193 -21.34 17.57 1.90
CA TYR A 193 -20.02 16.97 2.00
C TYR A 193 -19.55 16.97 3.44
N LEU A 194 -18.73 15.97 3.79
CA LEU A 194 -17.86 16.04 4.96
C LEU A 194 -16.59 16.79 4.58
N THR A 195 -16.27 17.86 5.30
CA THR A 195 -15.01 18.61 5.12
C THR A 195 -13.98 18.17 6.15
N LEU A 196 -12.88 17.57 5.68
CA LEU A 196 -11.67 17.35 6.46
C LEU A 196 -10.61 18.40 6.10
N PHE A 197 -9.50 18.44 6.82
CA PHE A 197 -8.44 19.42 6.61
C PHE A 197 -7.07 18.73 6.67
N THR A 198 -6.12 19.14 5.82
CA THR A 198 -4.75 18.61 5.85
C THR A 198 -3.99 19.11 7.07
N LEU A 199 -4.24 18.50 8.23
CA LEU A 199 -3.66 18.88 9.52
C LEU A 199 -2.32 18.19 9.79
N LYS A 200 -1.57 18.71 10.77
CA LYS A 200 -0.30 18.09 11.20
C LYS A 200 -0.58 16.69 11.74
N GLY A 201 0.23 15.72 11.33
CA GLY A 201 0.17 14.35 11.80
C GLY A 201 0.55 13.35 10.72
N ASP A 202 0.91 12.13 11.13
CA ASP A 202 1.15 10.98 10.28
C ASP A 202 0.99 9.67 11.10
N ASN A 203 0.80 8.51 10.45
CA ASN A 203 0.63 7.20 11.12
C ASN A 203 1.95 6.43 11.31
N TRP A 204 3.11 7.02 11.00
CA TRP A 204 4.42 6.40 11.20
C TRP A 204 5.22 7.07 12.31
N HIS A 205 6.12 6.29 12.91
CA HIS A 205 6.99 6.73 14.00
C HIS A 205 8.16 7.56 13.46
N LYS A 206 8.04 8.88 13.53
CA LYS A 206 9.19 9.79 13.32
C LYS A 206 9.88 10.04 14.65
N THR A 207 11.22 10.06 14.67
CA THR A 207 11.97 10.39 15.89
C THR A 207 11.52 11.73 16.45
N GLY A 208 11.06 11.74 17.70
CA GLY A 208 10.58 12.93 18.41
C GLY A 208 9.11 13.30 18.19
N GLU A 209 8.38 12.58 17.33
CA GLU A 209 6.95 12.83 17.06
C GLU A 209 6.15 11.53 17.27
N ALA A 210 5.07 11.61 18.05
CA ALA A 210 4.17 10.47 18.23
C ALA A 210 3.30 10.28 16.96
N PRO A 211 3.06 9.04 16.49
CA PRO A 211 2.13 8.80 15.41
C PRO A 211 0.74 9.27 15.81
N GLN A 212 0.17 10.16 15.00
CA GLN A 212 -1.12 10.76 15.23
C GLN A 212 -1.63 11.33 13.92
N ILE A 213 -2.91 11.13 13.60
CA ILE A 213 -3.59 11.86 12.53
C ILE A 213 -4.71 12.66 13.18
N GLN A 214 -4.60 13.99 13.12
CA GLN A 214 -5.64 14.87 13.67
C GLN A 214 -6.93 14.78 12.86
N ASN A 215 -8.06 14.79 13.56
CA ASN A 215 -9.39 14.66 12.96
C ASN A 215 -9.54 13.43 12.04
N LEU A 216 -8.90 12.31 12.41
CA LEU A 216 -9.07 11.04 11.72
C LEU A 216 -10.48 10.50 12.00
N LEU A 217 -11.32 10.42 10.97
CA LEU A 217 -12.69 9.90 11.08
C LEU A 217 -12.66 8.38 10.92
N LEU A 218 -13.05 7.64 11.96
CA LEU A 218 -12.94 6.19 12.03
C LEU A 218 -14.30 5.52 12.14
N ARG A 219 -14.39 4.33 11.54
CA ARG A 219 -15.47 3.37 11.71
C ARG A 219 -14.88 1.99 12.01
N LYS A 220 -15.54 1.21 12.85
CA LYS A 220 -15.18 -0.19 13.10
C LYS A 220 -15.54 -1.08 11.90
N ILE A 221 -14.68 -2.05 11.62
CA ILE A 221 -14.94 -3.14 10.67
C ILE A 221 -14.98 -4.43 11.48
N GLN A 222 -15.95 -5.29 11.19
CA GLN A 222 -16.12 -6.57 11.91
C GLN A 222 -15.50 -7.75 11.15
N ASP A 223 -15.38 -7.63 9.83
CA ASP A 223 -15.01 -8.72 8.94
C ASP A 223 -13.67 -8.49 8.25
N ASP A 224 -13.03 -9.60 7.88
CA ASP A 224 -11.71 -9.59 7.27
C ASP A 224 -11.75 -9.40 5.74
N CYS A 225 -12.89 -9.66 5.10
CA CYS A 225 -13.07 -9.49 3.66
C CYS A 225 -14.11 -8.40 3.39
N PHE A 226 -13.72 -7.38 2.63
CA PHE A 226 -14.58 -6.24 2.36
C PHE A 226 -14.08 -5.43 1.17
N ARG A 227 -14.95 -4.58 0.66
CA ARG A 227 -14.64 -3.49 -0.25
C ARG A 227 -14.97 -2.17 0.43
N THR A 228 -14.03 -1.24 0.45
CA THR A 228 -14.28 0.14 0.91
C THR A 228 -13.93 1.14 -0.17
N GLU A 229 -14.70 2.23 -0.22
CA GLU A 229 -14.62 3.24 -1.26
C GLU A 229 -14.85 4.63 -0.67
N VAL A 230 -14.10 5.63 -1.13
CA VAL A 230 -14.29 7.03 -0.76
C VAL A 230 -14.20 7.93 -1.99
N HIS A 231 -15.06 8.94 -2.07
CA HIS A 231 -15.03 9.94 -3.14
C HIS A 231 -14.71 11.31 -2.57
N PHE A 232 -13.74 11.97 -3.18
CA PHE A 232 -13.34 13.34 -2.93
C PHE A 232 -13.79 14.25 -4.06
N LYS A 233 -14.06 15.51 -3.71
CA LYS A 233 -14.42 16.58 -4.64
C LYS A 233 -13.43 17.73 -4.51
N ASP A 234 -12.89 18.17 -5.65
CA ASP A 234 -12.03 19.35 -5.77
C ASP A 234 -10.77 19.33 -4.87
N PHE A 235 -10.23 18.14 -4.56
CA PHE A 235 -9.00 18.01 -3.77
C PHE A 235 -7.78 17.89 -4.68
N VAL A 236 -6.95 18.94 -4.68
CA VAL A 236 -5.72 19.02 -5.48
C VAL A 236 -4.56 19.39 -4.55
N PRO A 237 -3.80 18.42 -4.02
CA PRO A 237 -2.70 18.73 -3.12
C PRO A 237 -1.65 19.55 -3.86
N ASN A 238 -1.18 20.63 -3.23
CA ASN A 238 -0.35 21.64 -3.89
C ASN A 238 0.90 22.03 -3.09
N ALA A 239 1.11 21.38 -1.95
CA ALA A 239 2.23 21.65 -1.07
C ALA A 239 2.65 20.38 -0.34
N ASN A 240 3.90 20.42 0.13
CA ASN A 240 4.58 19.30 0.74
C ASN A 240 3.79 18.59 1.83
N TRP A 241 3.75 17.26 1.71
CA TRP A 241 3.10 16.32 2.63
C TRP A 241 1.57 16.39 2.68
N GLN A 242 0.93 17.29 1.93
CA GLN A 242 -0.53 17.31 1.83
C GLN A 242 -1.01 16.02 1.17
N GLN A 243 -1.91 15.34 1.88
CA GLN A 243 -2.45 14.07 1.43
C GLN A 243 -3.82 13.80 2.05
N ALA A 244 -4.64 13.05 1.34
CA ALA A 244 -5.93 12.57 1.81
C ALA A 244 -6.24 11.20 1.23
N GLY A 245 -7.00 10.38 1.95
CA GLY A 245 -7.28 9.02 1.52
C GLY A 245 -7.95 8.14 2.55
N LEU A 246 -7.73 6.83 2.40
CA LEU A 246 -8.24 5.77 3.28
C LEU A 246 -7.10 5.12 4.05
N VAL A 247 -7.34 4.81 5.31
CA VAL A 247 -6.43 4.05 6.16
C VAL A 247 -7.16 2.91 6.85
N LEU A 248 -6.55 1.73 6.90
CA LEU A 248 -7.00 0.60 7.69
C LEU A 248 -6.06 0.40 8.88
N LEU A 249 -6.61 0.14 10.05
CA LEU A 249 -5.88 0.06 11.31
C LEU A 249 -6.28 -1.19 12.12
N GLU A 250 -5.32 -1.84 12.77
CA GLU A 250 -5.61 -2.86 13.80
C GLU A 250 -6.05 -2.22 15.14
N ASP A 251 -5.59 -1.00 15.42
CA ASP A 251 -5.94 -0.23 16.60
C ASP A 251 -5.83 1.28 16.36
N THR A 252 -6.43 2.07 17.26
CA THR A 252 -6.47 3.53 17.18
C THR A 252 -5.22 4.22 17.73
N SER A 253 -4.30 3.48 18.34
CA SER A 253 -3.04 4.02 18.89
C SER A 253 -1.87 3.96 17.91
N PHE A 254 -2.10 3.43 16.70
CA PHE A 254 -1.08 3.18 15.67
C PHE A 254 0.04 2.24 16.14
N ALA A 255 -0.21 1.43 17.18
CA ALA A 255 0.77 0.49 17.72
C ALA A 255 0.80 -0.83 16.93
N GLY A 256 -0.31 -1.21 16.31
CA GLY A 256 -0.46 -2.35 15.42
C GLY A 256 -0.26 -1.97 13.96
N LYS A 257 -0.57 -2.92 13.08
CA LYS A 257 -0.35 -2.72 11.64
C LYS A 257 -1.34 -1.72 11.07
N SER A 258 -0.90 -1.04 10.02
CA SER A 258 -1.78 -0.19 9.23
C SER A 258 -1.43 -0.26 7.75
N ILE A 259 -2.41 0.00 6.90
CA ILE A 259 -2.23 0.13 5.47
C ILE A 259 -3.07 1.31 4.99
N ARG A 260 -2.50 2.20 4.19
CA ARG A 260 -3.21 3.38 3.66
C ARG A 260 -2.97 3.55 2.18
N ILE A 261 -3.96 4.14 1.52
CA ILE A 261 -3.86 4.69 0.17
C ILE A 261 -4.21 6.17 0.21
N SER A 262 -3.46 6.98 -0.51
CA SER A 262 -3.54 8.44 -0.46
C SER A 262 -3.26 9.09 -1.80
N LEU A 263 -3.92 10.23 -2.03
CA LEU A 263 -3.56 11.17 -3.07
C LEU A 263 -2.69 12.23 -2.40
N SER A 264 -1.45 12.37 -2.87
CA SER A 264 -0.42 13.11 -2.17
C SER A 264 0.31 14.05 -3.12
N TYR A 265 0.78 15.18 -2.59
CA TYR A 265 1.77 16.00 -3.27
C TYR A 265 3.18 15.60 -2.81
N ASN A 266 4.10 15.45 -3.77
CA ASN A 266 5.50 15.19 -3.52
C ASN A 266 6.37 16.18 -4.32
N ASP A 267 7.24 16.91 -3.64
CA ASP A 267 8.39 17.58 -4.28
C ASP A 267 9.74 17.14 -3.70
N PHE A 268 9.72 16.14 -2.80
CA PHE A 268 10.92 15.60 -2.21
C PHE A 268 11.37 14.36 -2.97
N PHE A 269 12.39 14.53 -3.80
CA PHE A 269 12.95 13.46 -4.62
C PHE A 269 14.35 13.08 -4.14
N GLY A 270 14.64 13.04 -2.84
CA GLY A 270 15.96 12.58 -2.36
C GLY A 270 17.16 13.38 -2.91
N GLY A 271 16.97 14.69 -3.07
CA GLY A 271 17.96 15.64 -3.62
C GLY A 271 17.89 15.85 -5.13
N TYR A 272 16.95 15.22 -5.82
CA TYR A 272 16.77 15.43 -7.26
C TYR A 272 15.95 16.70 -7.50
N ILE A 273 16.31 17.49 -8.50
CA ILE A 273 15.53 18.66 -8.91
C ILE A 273 14.53 18.21 -9.97
N LYS A 274 13.29 17.97 -9.54
CA LYS A 274 12.16 17.66 -10.42
C LYS A 274 10.98 18.57 -10.06
N PRO A 275 10.08 18.88 -11.02
CA PRO A 275 8.81 19.50 -10.69
C PRO A 275 8.07 18.68 -9.63
N GLY A 276 7.33 19.34 -8.74
CA GLY A 276 6.44 18.64 -7.83
C GLY A 276 5.42 17.80 -8.60
N GLU A 277 4.99 16.71 -7.98
CA GLU A 277 4.08 15.74 -8.56
C GLU A 277 2.88 15.52 -7.65
N ILE A 278 1.72 15.26 -8.26
CA ILE A 278 0.59 14.66 -7.56
C ILE A 278 0.60 13.18 -7.90
N LEU A 279 0.60 12.35 -6.86
CA LEU A 279 0.75 10.91 -6.97
C LEU A 279 -0.24 10.17 -6.09
N ILE A 280 -0.45 8.91 -6.42
CA ILE A 280 -1.09 7.94 -5.54
C ILE A 280 0.00 7.21 -4.79
N GLN A 281 -0.10 7.20 -3.47
CA GLN A 281 0.80 6.45 -2.60
C GLN A 281 0.01 5.42 -1.80
N ALA A 282 0.46 4.17 -1.82
CA ALA A 282 0.02 3.15 -0.88
C ALA A 282 1.20 2.77 0.02
N VAL A 283 1.00 2.77 1.34
CA VAL A 283 2.04 2.40 2.31
C VAL A 283 1.47 1.49 3.39
N ALA A 284 2.30 0.58 3.88
CA ALA A 284 2.05 -0.25 5.05
C ALA A 284 2.99 0.12 6.21
N SER A 285 2.48 0.01 7.42
CA SER A 285 3.24 0.08 8.67
C SER A 285 3.04 -1.22 9.44
N TYR A 286 4.12 -1.73 10.02
CA TYR A 286 4.10 -2.94 10.85
C TYR A 286 3.83 -2.64 12.33
N GLY A 287 3.64 -1.37 12.69
CA GLY A 287 3.38 -0.94 14.06
C GLY A 287 4.64 -0.75 14.89
N LYS A 288 4.47 -0.82 16.21
CA LYS A 288 5.52 -0.54 17.20
C LYS A 288 6.73 -1.46 17.00
N GLY A 289 7.92 -0.86 17.01
CA GLY A 289 9.18 -1.56 16.80
C GLY A 289 9.68 -1.53 15.34
N TYR A 290 8.83 -1.09 14.40
CA TYR A 290 9.21 -0.86 13.01
C TYR A 290 9.22 0.65 12.73
N THR A 291 10.40 1.19 12.45
CA THR A 291 10.58 2.63 12.20
C THR A 291 10.30 3.03 10.76
N ASN A 292 10.34 2.08 9.84
CA ASN A 292 10.22 2.34 8.41
C ASN A 292 8.83 1.91 7.92
N LEU A 293 8.23 2.78 7.11
CA LEU A 293 7.09 2.42 6.28
C LEU A 293 7.55 1.57 5.09
N GLU A 294 6.70 0.63 4.69
CA GLU A 294 6.84 -0.08 3.43
C GLU A 294 6.02 0.64 2.37
N GLU A 295 6.67 1.15 1.33
CA GLU A 295 6.00 1.75 0.19
C GLU A 295 5.53 0.64 -0.76
N ILE A 296 4.21 0.45 -0.83
CA ILE A 296 3.57 -0.58 -1.64
C ILE A 296 3.46 -0.11 -3.09
N ALA A 297 3.03 1.15 -3.27
CA ALA A 297 2.91 1.79 -4.57
C ALA A 297 3.25 3.28 -4.49
N HIS A 298 3.85 3.75 -5.58
CA HIS A 298 4.19 5.14 -5.84
C HIS A 298 3.87 5.44 -7.31
N GLN A 299 2.66 5.89 -7.59
CA GLN A 299 2.16 6.09 -8.95
C GLN A 299 1.96 7.59 -9.21
N PRO A 300 2.88 8.25 -9.93
CA PRO A 300 2.67 9.62 -10.40
C PRO A 300 1.42 9.70 -11.27
N LEU A 301 0.57 10.70 -11.01
CA LEU A 301 -0.61 11.01 -11.84
C LEU A 301 -0.38 12.26 -12.68
N PHE A 302 0.20 13.29 -12.07
CA PHE A 302 0.44 14.58 -12.71
C PHE A 302 1.79 15.14 -12.27
N THR A 303 2.61 15.52 -13.25
CA THR A 303 3.75 16.39 -13.02
C THR A 303 3.28 17.85 -13.02
N LEU A 304 3.85 18.72 -12.18
CA LEU A 304 3.41 20.11 -12.03
C LEU A 304 4.46 21.10 -12.58
N GLY A 305 5.07 20.74 -13.70
CA GLY A 305 6.18 21.47 -14.33
C GLY A 305 5.78 22.84 -14.89
N ASN A 306 4.55 22.98 -15.35
CA ASN A 306 4.05 24.25 -15.92
C ASN A 306 2.57 24.51 -15.56
N SER A 307 2.06 25.67 -15.98
CA SER A 307 0.67 26.09 -15.71
C SER A 307 -0.38 25.25 -16.43
N SER A 308 -0.04 24.67 -17.60
CA SER A 308 -0.92 23.75 -18.32
C SER A 308 -1.11 22.45 -17.56
N ASP A 309 -0.03 21.85 -17.07
CA ASP A 309 -0.09 20.60 -16.29
C ASP A 309 -0.88 20.79 -15.00
N ARG A 310 -0.69 21.93 -14.33
CA ARG A 310 -1.48 22.30 -13.14
C ARG A 310 -2.98 22.41 -13.46
N ARG A 311 -3.35 23.00 -14.58
CA ARG A 311 -4.76 23.07 -15.02
C ARG A 311 -5.31 21.69 -15.35
N LEU A 312 -4.51 20.82 -15.97
CA LEU A 312 -4.90 19.43 -16.24
C LEU A 312 -5.13 18.67 -14.93
N ALA A 313 -4.24 18.80 -13.95
CA ALA A 313 -4.41 18.19 -12.63
C ALA A 313 -5.69 18.68 -11.96
N VAL A 314 -5.92 20.00 -11.89
CA VAL A 314 -7.13 20.58 -11.30
C VAL A 314 -8.40 20.08 -11.99
N ASN A 315 -8.40 20.00 -13.32
CA ASN A 315 -9.57 19.54 -14.07
C ASN A 315 -9.87 18.06 -13.85
N ASN A 316 -8.85 17.19 -13.84
CA ASN A 316 -9.03 15.75 -13.68
C ASN A 316 -9.28 15.33 -12.23
N LEU A 317 -8.85 16.14 -11.25
CA LEU A 317 -9.06 15.89 -9.81
C LEU A 317 -10.32 16.57 -9.26
N LYS A 318 -11.19 17.10 -10.13
CA LYS A 318 -12.53 17.57 -9.72
C LYS A 318 -13.32 16.47 -9.03
N ASN A 319 -13.26 15.26 -9.57
CA ASN A 319 -13.76 14.04 -8.93
C ASN A 319 -12.61 13.06 -8.80
N PHE A 320 -12.35 12.62 -7.58
CA PHE A 320 -11.33 11.65 -7.30
C PHE A 320 -11.88 10.59 -6.35
N ALA A 321 -11.54 9.32 -6.56
CA ALA A 321 -12.00 8.24 -5.70
C ALA A 321 -10.90 7.22 -5.44
N PHE A 322 -10.94 6.62 -4.25
CA PHE A 322 -10.18 5.42 -3.93
C PHE A 322 -11.13 4.27 -3.63
N ARG A 323 -10.69 3.07 -3.99
CA ARG A 323 -11.31 1.80 -3.57
C ARG A 323 -10.21 0.85 -3.09
N MET A 324 -10.44 0.22 -1.96
CA MET A 324 -9.64 -0.90 -1.47
C MET A 324 -10.51 -2.14 -1.37
N GLU A 325 -10.04 -3.24 -1.93
CA GLU A 325 -10.68 -4.56 -1.81
C GLU A 325 -9.74 -5.46 -1.01
N LYS A 326 -10.25 -6.06 0.06
CA LYS A 326 -9.52 -7.00 0.90
C LYS A 326 -10.15 -8.39 0.80
N GLN A 327 -9.33 -9.39 0.47
CA GLN A 327 -9.69 -10.81 0.44
C GLN A 327 -8.61 -11.62 1.16
N GLY A 328 -8.87 -12.00 2.41
CA GLY A 328 -7.86 -12.58 3.29
C GLY A 328 -6.67 -11.65 3.41
N ARG A 329 -5.47 -12.10 3.04
CA ARG A 329 -4.25 -11.25 3.08
C ARG A 329 -4.08 -10.35 1.87
N LYS A 330 -4.88 -10.55 0.81
CA LYS A 330 -4.71 -9.85 -0.46
C LYS A 330 -5.48 -8.54 -0.46
N PHE A 331 -4.81 -7.48 -0.89
CA PHE A 331 -5.35 -6.16 -1.11
C PHE A 331 -5.29 -5.82 -2.60
N ARG A 332 -6.35 -5.22 -3.12
CA ARG A 332 -6.34 -4.52 -4.40
C ARG A 332 -6.60 -3.05 -4.16
N PHE A 333 -5.73 -2.21 -4.71
CA PHE A 333 -5.80 -0.77 -4.59
C PHE A 333 -6.25 -0.19 -5.92
N LEU A 334 -7.35 0.54 -5.94
CA LEU A 334 -7.89 1.14 -7.15
C LEU A 334 -8.16 2.63 -6.93
N TYR A 335 -8.11 3.39 -8.02
CA TYR A 335 -8.43 4.80 -8.03
C TYR A 335 -9.26 5.19 -9.24
N SER A 336 -9.91 6.34 -9.17
CA SER A 336 -10.48 7.00 -10.32
C SER A 336 -10.25 8.51 -10.23
N ALA A 337 -9.94 9.15 -11.35
CA ALA A 337 -9.78 10.58 -11.49
C ALA A 337 -10.51 11.02 -12.76
N SER A 338 -11.48 11.92 -12.63
CA SER A 338 -12.32 12.34 -13.74
C SER A 338 -12.80 13.79 -13.59
N PRO A 339 -12.88 14.55 -14.70
CA PRO A 339 -13.54 15.86 -14.70
C PRO A 339 -15.06 15.78 -14.55
N VAL A 340 -15.66 14.60 -14.80
CA VAL A 340 -17.11 14.34 -14.72
C VAL A 340 -17.42 13.35 -13.61
N ASP A 341 -18.68 13.23 -13.21
CA ASP A 341 -19.15 12.26 -12.20
C ASP A 341 -19.22 10.83 -12.80
N ASP A 342 -18.10 10.34 -13.30
CA ASP A 342 -17.93 8.96 -13.77
C ASP A 342 -16.68 8.35 -13.12
N PHE A 343 -16.87 7.20 -12.47
CA PHE A 343 -15.86 6.52 -11.67
C PHE A 343 -15.47 5.19 -12.32
N SER A 344 -14.75 5.28 -13.43
CA SER A 344 -14.03 4.15 -14.00
C SER A 344 -12.75 3.92 -13.18
N PHE A 345 -12.76 2.88 -12.34
CA PHE A 345 -11.63 2.55 -11.46
C PHE A 345 -10.50 1.87 -12.23
N LYS A 346 -9.27 2.34 -12.02
CA LYS A 346 -8.02 1.74 -12.49
C LYS A 346 -7.29 1.12 -11.30
N GLU A 347 -6.76 -0.09 -11.49
CA GLU A 347 -5.92 -0.72 -10.47
C GLU A 347 -4.57 0.01 -10.39
N VAL A 348 -4.15 0.36 -9.17
CA VAL A 348 -2.82 0.87 -8.87
C VAL A 348 -1.87 -0.30 -8.69
N THR A 349 -2.25 -1.23 -7.82
CA THR A 349 -1.46 -2.43 -7.50
C THR A 349 -2.31 -3.44 -6.72
N THR A 350 -1.77 -4.66 -6.64
CA THR A 350 -2.23 -5.73 -5.75
C THR A 350 -1.10 -6.09 -4.79
N TYR A 351 -1.40 -6.28 -3.52
CA TYR A 351 -0.40 -6.50 -2.47
C TYR A 351 -0.89 -7.47 -1.39
N GLU A 352 -0.01 -8.30 -0.85
CA GLU A 352 -0.35 -9.21 0.25
C GLU A 352 0.19 -8.68 1.57
N PHE A 353 -0.70 -8.38 2.52
CA PHE A 353 -0.33 -7.86 3.83
C PHE A 353 -1.10 -8.56 4.94
N GLY A 354 -0.38 -9.17 5.89
CA GLY A 354 -0.98 -9.88 7.02
C GLY A 354 -1.48 -8.93 8.11
N ILE A 355 -2.52 -8.15 7.84
CA ILE A 355 -3.22 -7.26 8.78
C ILE A 355 -4.64 -7.77 9.06
N THR A 356 -5.10 -7.63 10.31
CA THR A 356 -6.51 -7.86 10.69
C THR A 356 -7.17 -6.52 11.04
N PRO A 357 -7.63 -5.74 10.05
CA PRO A 357 -8.07 -4.37 10.28
C PRO A 357 -9.35 -4.35 11.11
N LYS A 358 -9.34 -3.61 12.21
CA LYS A 358 -10.50 -3.36 13.07
C LYS A 358 -11.19 -2.04 12.76
N TYR A 359 -10.50 -1.16 12.02
CA TYR A 359 -11.00 0.16 11.68
C TYR A 359 -10.69 0.51 10.23
N VAL A 360 -11.62 1.22 9.61
CA VAL A 360 -11.41 2.00 8.38
C VAL A 360 -11.50 3.48 8.75
N GLY A 361 -10.59 4.27 8.20
CA GLY A 361 -10.48 5.68 8.45
C GLY A 361 -10.44 6.50 7.17
N ILE A 362 -11.09 7.66 7.21
CA ILE A 362 -10.95 8.72 6.21
C ILE A 362 -10.07 9.80 6.82
N PHE A 363 -9.03 10.21 6.11
CA PHE A 363 -8.06 11.18 6.63
C PHE A 363 -7.71 12.26 5.63
N ALA A 364 -7.22 13.38 6.20
CA ALA A 364 -6.49 14.42 5.49
C ALA A 364 -5.38 14.91 6.41
N LEU A 365 -4.14 14.99 5.92
CA LEU A 365 -2.98 15.41 6.72
C LEU A 365 -1.92 16.13 5.88
N LYS A 366 -0.97 16.78 6.54
CA LYS A 366 0.20 17.45 5.93
C LYS A 366 1.54 17.01 6.54
N GLY A 367 1.62 15.75 6.97
CA GLY A 367 2.76 15.20 7.68
C GLY A 367 3.09 16.03 8.94
N PHE A 368 4.37 16.08 9.29
CA PHE A 368 4.85 16.87 10.44
C PHE A 368 5.38 18.27 10.02
N VAL A 369 4.85 18.85 8.94
CA VAL A 369 5.31 20.16 8.41
C VAL A 369 4.38 21.29 8.83
N ASP A 370 4.87 22.15 9.72
CA ASP A 370 4.09 23.26 10.27
C ASP A 370 3.85 24.39 9.26
N SER A 371 4.81 24.65 8.37
CA SER A 371 4.76 25.73 7.37
C SER A 371 3.78 25.49 6.21
N THR A 372 3.44 24.22 5.92
CA THR A 372 2.51 23.89 4.84
C THR A 372 1.09 24.41 5.17
N ILE A 373 0.45 25.07 4.21
CA ILE A 373 -0.91 25.60 4.39
C ILE A 373 -1.91 24.44 4.59
N VAL A 374 -2.84 24.63 5.52
CA VAL A 374 -3.96 23.69 5.74
C VAL A 374 -4.98 23.85 4.63
N MET A 375 -5.33 22.75 3.98
CA MET A 375 -6.24 22.72 2.84
C MET A 375 -7.50 21.89 3.17
N PRO A 376 -8.70 22.36 2.81
CA PRO A 376 -9.92 21.58 2.98
C PRO A 376 -9.98 20.42 1.99
N VAL A 377 -10.59 19.33 2.42
CA VAL A 377 -10.83 18.10 1.64
C VAL A 377 -12.30 17.78 1.71
N SER A 378 -13.01 17.89 0.59
CA SER A 378 -14.44 17.59 0.53
C SER A 378 -14.67 16.12 0.22
N VAL A 379 -15.20 15.37 1.19
CA VAL A 379 -15.60 13.97 1.05
C VAL A 379 -17.08 13.92 0.74
N ARG A 380 -17.42 13.39 -0.44
CA ARG A 380 -18.80 13.30 -0.93
C ARG A 380 -19.47 12.01 -0.50
N PHE A 381 -18.71 10.92 -0.51
CA PHE A 381 -19.28 9.59 -0.45
C PHE A 381 -18.29 8.64 0.21
N PHE A 382 -18.83 7.72 1.00
CA PHE A 382 -18.14 6.57 1.54
C PHE A 382 -19.01 5.34 1.40
N ARG A 383 -18.38 4.20 1.10
CA ARG A 383 -19.01 2.89 1.11
C ARG A 383 -18.11 1.86 1.76
N LEU A 384 -18.71 0.95 2.50
CA LEU A 384 -18.11 -0.29 2.99
C LEU A 384 -19.10 -1.42 2.69
N ASP A 385 -18.70 -2.37 1.88
CA ASP A 385 -19.42 -3.63 1.68
C ASP A 385 -18.58 -4.74 2.30
N VAL A 386 -19.08 -5.37 3.35
CA VAL A 386 -18.50 -6.62 3.85
C VAL A 386 -18.83 -7.75 2.88
N GLU A 387 -17.87 -8.64 2.67
CA GLU A 387 -18.03 -9.80 1.81
C GLU A 387 -17.55 -11.05 2.54
N ARG A 388 -18.06 -12.22 2.14
CA ARG A 388 -17.51 -13.49 2.62
C ARG A 388 -16.16 -13.73 1.96
N CYS A 389 -15.17 -14.11 2.76
CA CYS A 389 -13.89 -14.56 2.22
C CYS A 389 -14.12 -15.81 1.35
N LYS A 390 -13.59 -15.77 0.13
CA LYS A 390 -13.67 -16.87 -0.83
C LYS A 390 -12.45 -17.78 -0.73
#